data_AF-A0A914P4G0-F1
#
_entry.id   AF-A0A914P4G0-F1
#
_cell.length_a   1.000
_cell.length_b   1.000
_cell.length_c   1.000
_cell.angle_alpha   90.00
_cell.angle_beta   90.00
_cell.angle_gamma   90.00
#
_symmetry.space_group_name_H-M   'P 1'
#
loop_
_entity.id
_entity.type
_entity.pdbx_description
1 polymer ?
#
loop_
_entity_poly.entity_id
_entity_poly.type
_entity_poly.pdbx_seq_one_letter_code
_entity_poly.pdbx_strand_id
1 'polypeptide(L)'
;MFEVKNKIYHNKFLEQALVNFNDTTVTDFWIGANDLEFPSRWAWLDGTIFEFKDWDKGQPQNTSGTNCAAAIMKYGKWVADDCYTQKPYACMIQALTKTTHTKIASTTTSYVSKETTTLKSKTCGDWEYLDKTGFCYKFFGNSSTDHLTFWGAENKCQKFGGHLASIHSYGEAFLVGSIEIFFYYVLSKLF
;
A
#
# COMPACT_ATOMS: atom_id res chain seq x y z
N MET A 1 -2.01 -18.79 -17.49
CA MET A 1 -0.65 -18.28 -17.19
C MET A 1 -0.30 -17.00 -17.96
N PHE A 2 -0.58 -16.91 -19.25
CA PHE A 2 -0.36 -15.69 -20.06
C PHE A 2 -1.21 -14.48 -19.63
N GLU A 3 -2.47 -14.72 -19.24
CA GLU A 3 -3.42 -13.65 -18.86
C GLU A 3 -3.09 -13.01 -17.50
N VAL A 4 -2.60 -13.82 -16.55
CA VAL A 4 -2.09 -13.34 -15.25
C VAL A 4 -0.83 -12.50 -15.43
N LYS A 5 0.07 -12.96 -16.32
CA LYS A 5 1.27 -12.22 -16.71
C LYS A 5 0.93 -10.85 -17.32
N ASN A 6 -0.02 -10.77 -18.26
CA ASN A 6 -0.46 -9.50 -18.85
C ASN A 6 -1.11 -8.51 -17.86
N LYS A 7 -1.81 -9.00 -16.82
CA LYS A 7 -2.35 -8.12 -15.76
C LYS A 7 -1.29 -7.58 -14.82
N ILE A 8 -0.18 -8.31 -14.63
CA ILE A 8 0.97 -7.86 -13.85
C ILE A 8 1.77 -6.79 -14.62
N TYR A 9 1.87 -6.89 -15.94
CA TYR A 9 2.67 -5.97 -16.79
C TYR A 9 2.16 -4.53 -16.91
N HIS A 10 0.91 -4.27 -16.54
CA HIS A 10 0.31 -2.93 -16.51
C HIS A 10 -0.20 -2.57 -15.13
N ASN A 11 0.45 -3.13 -14.10
CA ASN A 11 0.11 -2.85 -12.73
C ASN A 11 0.96 -1.67 -12.24
N LYS A 12 0.39 -0.47 -12.31
CA LYS A 12 1.05 0.77 -11.90
C LYS A 12 1.55 0.75 -10.45
N PHE A 13 0.94 -0.04 -9.57
CA PHE A 13 1.43 -0.25 -8.20
C PHE A 13 2.79 -0.94 -8.22
N LEU A 14 2.93 -2.00 -9.03
CA LEU A 14 4.21 -2.70 -9.19
C LEU A 14 5.23 -1.82 -9.91
N GLU A 15 4.83 -1.10 -10.96
CA GLU A 15 5.70 -0.15 -11.66
C GLU A 15 6.27 0.92 -10.71
N GLN A 16 5.41 1.50 -9.86
CA GLN A 16 5.84 2.48 -8.86
C GLN A 16 6.76 1.86 -7.81
N ALA A 17 6.47 0.63 -7.35
CA ALA A 17 7.33 -0.09 -6.41
C ALA A 17 8.74 -0.32 -7.00
N LEU A 18 8.85 -0.74 -8.27
CA LEU A 18 10.15 -0.93 -8.93
C LEU A 18 11.00 0.33 -8.96
N VAL A 19 10.39 1.47 -9.28
CA VAL A 19 11.11 2.76 -9.36
C VAL A 19 11.61 3.19 -7.98
N ASN A 20 10.88 2.85 -6.92
CA ASN A 20 11.20 3.31 -5.57
C ASN A 20 11.96 2.29 -4.74
N PHE A 21 12.04 1.02 -5.12
CA PHE A 21 12.78 -0.04 -4.43
C PHE A 21 13.88 -0.60 -5.34
N ASN A 22 14.78 0.29 -5.76
CA ASN A 22 15.86 -0.07 -6.68
C ASN A 22 17.09 -0.67 -5.98
N ASP A 23 17.15 -0.60 -4.64
CA ASP A 23 18.20 -1.22 -3.85
C ASP A 23 17.94 -2.72 -3.68
N THR A 24 18.62 -3.54 -4.48
CA THR A 24 18.51 -5.01 -4.46
C THR A 24 18.95 -5.67 -3.16
N THR A 25 19.59 -4.93 -2.24
CA THR A 25 19.96 -5.45 -0.92
C THR A 25 18.80 -5.40 0.07
N VAL A 26 17.74 -4.65 -0.26
CA VAL A 26 16.55 -4.55 0.56
C VAL A 26 15.51 -5.56 0.10
N THR A 27 14.94 -6.27 1.07
CA THR A 27 13.97 -7.36 0.82
C THR A 27 12.60 -7.11 1.44
N ASP A 28 12.48 -6.06 2.25
CA ASP A 28 11.26 -5.68 2.95
C ASP A 28 11.12 -4.15 3.08
N PHE A 29 9.93 -3.69 3.43
CA PHE A 29 9.64 -2.26 3.62
C PHE A 29 8.62 -2.05 4.74
N TRP A 30 8.65 -0.89 5.39
CA TRP A 30 7.73 -0.58 6.49
C TRP A 30 6.27 -0.51 6.01
N ILE A 31 5.41 -1.15 6.79
CA ILE A 31 3.95 -1.07 6.74
C ILE A 31 3.43 -0.60 8.11
N GLY A 32 2.15 -0.21 8.21
CA GLY A 32 1.64 0.48 9.39
C GLY A 32 1.35 -0.39 10.63
N ALA A 33 1.67 -1.68 10.60
CA ALA A 33 1.37 -2.60 11.70
C ALA A 33 2.44 -2.50 12.79
N ASN A 34 2.00 -2.42 14.05
CA ASN A 34 2.87 -2.36 15.22
C ASN A 34 2.16 -2.90 16.47
N ASP A 35 2.91 -3.26 17.49
CA ASP A 35 2.40 -3.59 18.84
C ASP A 35 3.03 -2.69 19.94
N LEU A 36 3.36 -1.44 19.56
CA LEU A 36 4.08 -0.48 20.40
C LEU A 36 3.29 -0.04 21.64
N GLU A 37 1.96 0.07 21.52
CA GLU A 37 1.09 0.47 22.64
C GLU A 37 0.89 -0.69 23.63
N PHE A 38 0.74 -1.90 23.10
CA PHE A 38 0.43 -3.09 23.88
C PHE A 38 1.19 -4.29 23.32
N PRO A 39 2.21 -4.81 24.03
CA PRO A 39 2.98 -5.96 23.58
C PRO A 39 2.10 -7.14 23.16
N SER A 40 2.43 -7.73 22.02
CA SER A 40 1.69 -8.83 21.38
C SER A 40 0.26 -8.49 20.91
N ARG A 41 -0.16 -7.22 20.97
CA ARG A 41 -1.43 -6.74 20.41
C ARG A 41 -1.15 -5.79 19.26
N TRP A 42 -1.07 -6.37 18.08
CA TRP A 42 -0.80 -5.65 16.85
C TRP A 42 -2.01 -4.83 16.39
N ALA A 43 -1.75 -3.61 15.91
CA ALA A 43 -2.72 -2.68 15.37
C ALA A 43 -2.14 -1.92 14.17
N TRP A 44 -3.01 -1.41 13.31
CA TRP A 44 -2.63 -0.51 12.22
C TRP A 44 -2.60 0.95 12.70
N LEU A 45 -1.60 1.71 12.27
CA LEU A 45 -1.49 3.15 12.55
C LEU A 45 -2.65 3.98 12.00
N ASP A 46 -3.33 3.50 10.96
CA ASP A 46 -4.49 4.16 10.36
C ASP A 46 -5.81 3.94 11.12
N GLY A 47 -5.78 3.14 12.21
CA GLY A 47 -6.95 2.80 13.02
C GLY A 47 -7.90 1.79 12.39
N THR A 48 -7.57 1.20 11.24
CA THR A 48 -8.36 0.12 10.64
C THR A 48 -8.25 -1.17 11.46
N ILE A 49 -9.23 -2.06 11.27
CA ILE A 49 -9.34 -3.29 12.05
C ILE A 49 -8.19 -4.26 11.71
N PHE A 50 -7.47 -4.73 12.74
CA PHE A 50 -6.36 -5.68 12.60
C PHE A 50 -6.85 -7.14 12.56
N GLU A 51 -7.63 -7.50 11.54
CA GLU A 51 -8.21 -8.84 11.37
C GLU A 51 -7.43 -9.73 10.39
N PHE A 52 -7.05 -9.18 9.24
CA PHE A 52 -6.19 -9.87 8.29
C PHE A 52 -4.76 -9.92 8.81
N LYS A 53 -4.13 -11.11 8.76
CA LYS A 53 -2.78 -11.35 9.28
C LYS A 53 -2.07 -12.31 8.35
N ASP A 54 -0.99 -11.88 7.73
CA ASP A 54 -0.18 -12.73 6.85
C ASP A 54 1.29 -12.73 7.26
N TRP A 55 1.53 -13.02 8.53
CA TRP A 55 2.88 -13.16 9.08
C TRP A 55 3.68 -14.27 8.38
N ASP A 56 4.99 -14.07 8.33
CA ASP A 56 5.92 -15.12 7.92
C ASP A 56 6.06 -16.21 8.99
N LYS A 57 6.61 -17.35 8.60
CA LYS A 57 6.76 -18.49 9.50
C LYS A 57 7.59 -18.10 10.73
N GLY A 58 6.97 -18.22 11.91
CA GLY A 58 7.61 -17.87 13.19
C GLY A 58 7.50 -16.40 13.57
N GLN A 59 6.72 -15.61 12.82
CA GLN A 59 6.45 -14.20 13.10
C GLN A 59 5.01 -14.00 13.62
N PRO A 60 4.75 -12.91 14.37
CA PRO A 60 5.74 -12.00 14.93
C PRO A 60 6.61 -12.72 15.98
N GLN A 61 7.92 -12.46 15.98
CA GLN A 61 8.77 -12.97 17.06
C GLN A 61 8.38 -12.28 18.36
N ASN A 62 8.17 -13.05 19.42
CA ASN A 62 7.95 -12.53 20.78
C ASN A 62 9.28 -12.11 21.42
N THR A 63 10.14 -11.43 20.65
CA THR A 63 11.41 -10.88 21.12
C THR A 63 11.22 -9.43 21.52
N SER A 64 11.86 -9.02 22.62
CA SER A 64 11.88 -7.62 23.03
C SER A 64 12.52 -6.77 21.94
N GLY A 65 11.84 -5.72 21.48
CA GLY A 65 12.38 -4.73 20.55
C GLY A 65 11.93 -4.86 19.10
N THR A 66 11.28 -5.96 18.71
CA THR A 66 10.73 -6.15 17.35
C THR A 66 9.24 -5.80 17.31
N ASN A 67 8.93 -4.50 17.38
CA ASN A 67 7.56 -4.01 17.58
C ASN A 67 6.92 -3.38 16.33
N CYS A 68 7.64 -3.38 15.20
CA CYS A 68 7.24 -2.72 13.97
C CYS A 68 7.23 -3.72 12.81
N ALA A 69 6.18 -3.72 11.99
CA ALA A 69 6.02 -4.68 10.91
C ALA A 69 6.62 -4.18 9.60
N ALA A 70 7.36 -5.05 8.92
CA ALA A 70 7.76 -4.87 7.53
C ALA A 70 7.14 -5.95 6.64
N ALA A 71 6.79 -5.59 5.40
CA ALA A 71 6.30 -6.54 4.40
C ALA A 71 7.43 -7.00 3.48
N ILE A 72 7.55 -8.31 3.28
CA ILE A 72 8.56 -8.95 2.44
C ILE A 72 8.14 -8.86 0.97
N MET A 73 8.98 -8.24 0.15
CA MET A 73 8.70 -8.00 -1.27
C MET A 73 8.59 -9.28 -2.11
N LYS A 74 9.20 -10.37 -1.65
CA LYS A 74 9.25 -11.66 -2.36
C LYS A 74 7.92 -12.41 -2.41
N TYR A 75 7.15 -12.35 -1.33
CA TYR A 75 5.95 -13.17 -1.15
C TYR A 75 4.87 -12.52 -0.29
N GLY A 76 5.03 -11.24 0.09
CA GLY A 76 3.96 -10.42 0.66
C GLY A 76 3.70 -10.61 2.16
N LYS A 77 4.41 -11.55 2.78
CA LYS A 77 4.29 -11.86 4.21
C LYS A 77 4.98 -10.84 5.08
N TRP A 78 4.63 -10.81 6.36
CA TRP A 78 5.12 -9.80 7.29
C TRP A 78 6.14 -10.35 8.28
N VAL A 79 7.10 -9.52 8.65
CA VAL A 79 8.05 -9.77 9.74
C VAL A 79 7.94 -8.65 10.77
N ALA A 80 8.15 -8.99 12.04
CA ALA A 80 8.39 -8.00 13.07
C ALA A 80 9.89 -7.68 13.11
N ASP A 81 10.24 -6.39 13.19
CA ASP A 81 11.61 -5.91 13.17
C ASP A 81 11.79 -4.71 14.12
N ASP A 82 13.04 -4.36 14.40
CA ASP A 82 13.42 -3.20 15.20
C ASP A 82 12.98 -1.91 14.50
N CYS A 83 12.13 -1.14 15.20
CA CYS A 83 11.57 0.12 14.72
C CYS A 83 12.62 1.18 14.35
N TYR A 84 13.87 1.06 14.85
CA TYR A 84 14.98 1.94 14.52
C TYR A 84 15.73 1.54 13.24
N THR A 85 15.42 0.39 12.63
CA THR A 85 15.98 -0.02 11.35
C THR A 85 15.56 0.96 10.25
N GLN A 86 16.51 1.35 9.41
CA GLN A 86 16.26 2.21 8.26
C GLN A 86 15.77 1.34 7.09
N LYS A 87 14.51 1.53 6.66
CA LYS A 87 13.94 0.80 5.52
C LYS A 87 13.23 1.72 4.53
N PRO A 88 13.08 1.30 3.27
CA PRO A 88 12.00 1.82 2.43
C PRO A 88 10.64 1.62 3.09
N TYR A 89 9.63 2.31 2.58
CA TYR A 89 8.29 2.30 3.17
C TYR A 89 7.20 2.61 2.15
N ALA A 90 5.97 2.19 2.48
CA ALA A 90 4.79 2.51 1.69
C ALA A 90 3.83 3.39 2.50
N CYS A 91 3.41 4.52 1.94
CA CYS A 91 2.33 5.31 2.49
C CYS A 91 1.01 4.98 1.79
N MET A 92 -0.10 5.21 2.49
CA MET A 92 -1.43 5.25 1.90
C MET A 92 -2.22 6.48 2.35
N ILE A 93 -3.11 6.95 1.48
CA ILE A 93 -4.06 8.03 1.75
C ILE A 93 -5.46 7.62 1.30
N GLN A 94 -6.50 8.18 1.91
CA GLN A 94 -7.87 7.92 1.47
C GLN A 94 -8.12 8.56 0.10
N ALA A 95 -8.71 7.80 -0.83
CA ALA A 95 -9.02 8.34 -2.15
C ALA A 95 -10.10 9.43 -2.05
N LEU A 96 -9.85 10.59 -2.68
CA LEU A 96 -10.80 11.69 -2.70
C LEU A 96 -12.00 11.34 -3.58
N THR A 97 -13.21 11.48 -3.05
CA THR A 97 -14.42 11.34 -3.85
C THR A 97 -14.77 12.67 -4.51
N LYS A 98 -14.59 12.78 -5.83
CA LYS A 98 -15.17 13.89 -6.60
C LYS A 98 -16.65 13.58 -6.85
N THR A 99 -17.51 14.37 -6.21
CA THR A 99 -18.94 14.41 -6.52
C THR A 99 -19.15 15.44 -7.62
N THR A 100 -19.16 15.01 -8.88
CA THR A 100 -19.58 15.87 -9.98
C THR A 100 -21.10 16.00 -9.93
N HIS A 101 -21.58 17.12 -9.41
CA HIS A 101 -22.99 17.49 -9.58
C HIS A 101 -23.20 17.88 -11.05
N THR A 102 -23.64 16.94 -11.88
CA THR A 102 -24.11 17.27 -13.22
C THR A 102 -25.34 18.16 -13.07
N LYS A 103 -25.18 19.46 -13.28
CA LYS A 103 -26.30 20.40 -13.36
C LYS A 103 -27.09 20.03 -14.62
N ILE A 104 -28.14 19.22 -14.44
CA ILE A 104 -29.11 18.96 -15.49
C ILE A 104 -29.76 20.31 -15.80
N ALA A 105 -29.42 20.90 -16.95
CA ALA A 105 -30.16 22.04 -17.49
C ALA A 105 -31.61 21.57 -17.66
N SER A 106 -32.47 22.03 -16.77
CA SER A 106 -33.85 21.58 -16.65
C SER A 106 -34.70 22.41 -17.61
N THR A 107 -35.04 21.86 -18.77
CA THR A 107 -36.15 22.35 -19.59
C THR A 107 -37.39 21.53 -19.22
N THR A 108 -38.42 22.24 -18.78
CA THR A 108 -39.73 21.78 -18.28
C THR A 108 -40.35 20.63 -19.09
N THR A 109 -40.78 19.53 -18.44
CA THR A 109 -42.19 19.07 -18.27
C THR A 109 -42.24 17.62 -17.72
N SER A 110 -42.99 17.44 -16.63
CA SER A 110 -43.62 16.22 -16.04
C SER A 110 -42.86 14.88 -15.92
N TYR A 111 -42.61 14.52 -14.65
CA TYR A 111 -42.63 13.18 -14.00
C TYR A 111 -41.99 11.97 -14.70
N VAL A 112 -40.69 11.75 -14.47
CA VAL A 112 -40.07 10.42 -14.34
C VAL A 112 -38.95 10.52 -13.29
N SER A 113 -39.04 9.75 -12.20
CA SER A 113 -37.98 9.63 -11.20
C SER A 113 -36.80 8.84 -11.78
N LYS A 114 -35.91 9.54 -12.49
CA LYS A 114 -34.67 8.97 -12.99
C LYS A 114 -33.71 8.82 -11.81
N GLU A 115 -33.35 7.58 -11.46
CA GLU A 115 -32.27 7.31 -10.51
C GLU A 115 -31.00 8.02 -11.00
N THR A 116 -30.63 9.09 -10.31
CA THR A 116 -29.40 9.84 -10.60
C THR A 116 -28.23 9.01 -10.09
N THR A 117 -27.66 8.17 -10.94
CA THR A 117 -26.41 7.45 -10.66
C THR A 117 -25.29 8.48 -10.47
N THR A 118 -24.98 8.80 -9.22
CA THR A 118 -23.86 9.68 -8.87
C THR A 118 -22.56 8.93 -9.15
N LEU A 119 -21.92 9.23 -10.29
CA LEU A 119 -20.62 8.65 -10.64
C LEU A 119 -19.55 9.26 -9.72
N LYS A 120 -19.33 8.64 -8.56
CA LYS A 120 -18.24 9.00 -7.64
C LYS A 120 -16.91 8.65 -8.32
N SER A 121 -16.29 9.61 -8.98
CA SER A 121 -14.92 9.46 -9.49
C SER A 121 -13.96 9.59 -8.30
N LYS A 122 -13.22 8.53 -8.00
CA LYS A 122 -12.17 8.54 -6.99
C LYS A 122 -10.88 9.05 -7.63
N THR A 123 -10.19 9.99 -6.99
CA THR A 123 -8.96 10.57 -7.54
C THR A 123 -7.81 10.50 -6.54
N CYS A 124 -6.63 10.11 -7.02
CA CYS A 124 -5.41 9.94 -6.23
C CYS A 124 -4.28 10.92 -6.58
N GLY A 125 -4.52 11.88 -7.48
CA GLY A 125 -3.43 12.71 -8.02
C GLY A 125 -2.35 11.84 -8.63
N ASP A 126 -1.11 12.00 -8.16
CA ASP A 126 0.06 11.20 -8.58
C ASP A 126 0.28 9.92 -7.76
N TRP A 127 -0.68 9.56 -6.89
CA TRP A 127 -0.66 8.32 -6.13
C TRP A 127 -1.40 7.22 -6.87
N GLU A 128 -1.04 5.97 -6.62
CA GLU A 128 -1.66 4.85 -7.31
C GLU A 128 -2.94 4.41 -6.60
N TYR A 129 -4.06 4.41 -7.32
CA TYR A 129 -5.34 4.03 -6.77
C TYR A 129 -5.52 2.50 -6.79
N LEU A 130 -5.83 1.89 -5.65
CA LEU A 130 -6.26 0.49 -5.62
C LEU A 130 -7.78 0.42 -5.41
N ASP A 131 -8.51 0.08 -6.48
CA ASP A 131 -9.98 0.02 -6.51
C ASP A 131 -10.57 -0.75 -5.32
N LYS A 132 -9.99 -1.92 -5.02
CA LYS A 132 -10.46 -2.85 -3.99
C LYS A 132 -10.31 -2.32 -2.57
N THR A 133 -9.33 -1.45 -2.32
CA THR A 133 -9.06 -0.93 -0.97
C THR A 133 -9.75 0.41 -0.76
N GLY A 134 -9.96 1.18 -1.83
CA GLY A 134 -10.47 2.55 -1.69
C GLY A 134 -9.41 3.56 -1.26
N PHE A 135 -8.14 3.15 -1.20
CA PHE A 135 -7.00 3.99 -0.85
C PHE A 135 -6.06 4.20 -2.04
N CYS A 136 -5.27 5.25 -1.95
CA CYS A 136 -4.16 5.54 -2.85
C CYS A 136 -2.85 5.21 -2.16
N TYR A 137 -1.87 4.68 -2.89
CA TYR A 137 -0.59 4.22 -2.34
C TYR A 137 0.59 4.93 -3.00
N LYS A 138 1.66 5.11 -2.21
CA LYS A 138 2.94 5.59 -2.71
C LYS A 138 4.12 4.94 -1.99
N PHE A 139 5.07 4.44 -2.77
CA PHE A 139 6.32 3.85 -2.29
C PHE A 139 7.45 4.88 -2.20
N PHE A 140 8.34 4.72 -1.22
CA PHE A 140 9.50 5.57 -0.97
C PHE A 140 10.70 4.74 -0.53
N GLY A 141 11.91 5.09 -1.01
CA GLY A 141 13.15 4.41 -0.64
C GLY A 141 14.08 4.08 -1.81
N ASN A 142 14.14 4.97 -2.82
CA ASN A 142 14.88 4.70 -4.07
C ASN A 142 16.40 4.64 -3.82
N SER A 143 16.86 5.32 -2.77
CA SER A 143 18.23 5.29 -2.27
C SER A 143 18.22 4.94 -0.79
N SER A 144 19.33 4.38 -0.29
CA SER A 144 19.54 4.15 1.14
C SER A 144 19.41 5.41 2.00
N THR A 145 19.63 6.59 1.42
CA THR A 145 19.41 7.89 2.06
C THR A 145 17.95 8.26 2.25
N ASP A 146 17.04 7.62 1.50
CA ASP A 146 15.59 7.79 1.61
C ASP A 146 14.97 6.80 2.59
N HIS A 147 15.75 5.83 3.07
CA HIS A 147 15.30 4.89 4.08
C HIS A 147 15.08 5.62 5.41
N LEU A 148 13.99 5.26 6.08
CA LEU A 148 13.60 5.88 7.35
C LEU A 148 13.37 4.79 8.40
N THR A 149 13.53 5.18 9.67
CA THR A 149 13.00 4.41 10.80
C THR A 149 11.48 4.33 10.68
N PHE A 150 10.85 3.38 11.39
CA PHE A 150 9.40 3.23 11.37
C PHE A 150 8.67 4.54 11.67
N TRP A 151 9.09 5.24 12.72
CA TRP A 151 8.55 6.55 13.11
C TRP A 151 8.84 7.64 12.07
N GLY A 152 10.04 7.64 11.47
CA GLY A 152 10.39 8.58 10.41
C GLY A 152 9.48 8.42 9.20
N ALA A 153 9.21 7.17 8.81
CA ALA A 153 8.34 6.82 7.71
C ALA A 153 6.88 7.20 8.00
N GLU A 154 6.36 6.88 9.18
CA GLU A 154 5.01 7.29 9.59
C GLU A 154 4.84 8.80 9.58
N ASN A 155 5.77 9.54 10.19
CA ASN A 155 5.77 11.01 10.17
C ASN A 155 5.79 11.57 8.74
N LYS A 156 6.45 10.88 7.80
CA LYS A 156 6.42 11.25 6.38
C LYS A 156 5.04 11.02 5.77
N CYS A 157 4.42 9.87 6.02
CA CYS A 157 3.09 9.56 5.51
C CYS A 157 2.02 10.52 6.05
N GLN A 158 2.10 10.88 7.33
CA GLN A 158 1.22 11.87 7.97
C GLN A 158 1.29 13.25 7.31
N LYS A 159 2.46 13.67 6.84
CA LYS A 159 2.61 14.93 6.08
C LYS A 159 1.84 14.93 4.75
N PHE A 160 1.48 13.77 4.21
CA PHE A 160 0.61 13.62 3.04
C PHE A 160 -0.87 13.46 3.41
N GLY A 161 -1.22 13.51 4.70
CA GLY A 161 -2.58 13.30 5.18
C GLY A 161 -2.99 11.83 5.24
N GLY A 162 -2.04 10.93 5.43
CA GLY A 162 -2.29 9.50 5.57
C GLY A 162 -1.34 8.82 6.55
N HIS A 163 -1.14 7.52 6.38
CA HIS A 163 -0.37 6.69 7.29
C HIS A 163 0.51 5.71 6.51
N LEU A 164 1.43 5.05 7.19
CA LEU A 164 2.04 3.83 6.67
C LEU A 164 0.95 2.84 6.22
N ALA A 165 1.19 2.19 5.09
CA ALA A 165 0.18 1.36 4.42
C ALA A 165 -0.28 0.18 5.29
N SER A 166 -1.58 -0.08 5.29
CA SER A 166 -2.20 -1.27 5.87
C SER A 166 -2.52 -2.31 4.79
N ILE A 167 -2.58 -3.59 5.18
CA ILE A 167 -2.86 -4.73 4.29
C ILE A 167 -4.01 -5.54 4.88
N HIS A 168 -5.09 -5.70 4.12
CA HIS A 168 -6.38 -6.22 4.57
C HIS A 168 -6.84 -7.48 3.83
N SER A 169 -6.09 -7.94 2.84
CA SER A 169 -6.51 -9.07 2.03
C SER A 169 -5.34 -9.83 1.40
N TYR A 170 -5.60 -11.10 1.06
CA TYR A 170 -4.67 -11.88 0.22
C TYR A 170 -4.42 -11.24 -1.14
N GLY A 171 -5.37 -10.45 -1.66
CA GLY A 171 -5.18 -9.71 -2.90
C GLY A 171 -4.11 -8.64 -2.77
N GLU A 172 -4.09 -7.90 -1.66
CA GLU A 172 -3.06 -6.91 -1.36
C GLU A 172 -1.71 -7.57 -1.04
N ALA A 173 -1.70 -8.61 -0.22
CA ALA A 173 -0.49 -9.38 0.07
C ALA A 173 0.14 -9.95 -1.22
N PHE A 174 -0.69 -10.44 -2.14
CA PHE A 174 -0.23 -10.92 -3.45
C PHE A 174 0.39 -9.80 -4.31
N LEU A 175 -0.18 -8.59 -4.28
CA LEU A 175 0.42 -7.44 -4.96
C LEU A 175 1.80 -7.12 -4.37
N VAL A 176 1.92 -7.09 -3.05
CA VAL A 176 3.22 -6.88 -2.38
C VAL A 176 4.21 -7.97 -2.74
N GLY A 177 3.81 -9.24 -2.65
CA GLY A 177 4.65 -10.39 -3.00
C GLY A 177 5.01 -10.51 -4.48
N SER A 178 4.42 -9.67 -5.34
CA SER A 178 4.75 -9.64 -6.77
C SER A 178 5.85 -8.62 -7.09
N ILE A 179 6.28 -7.78 -6.14
CA ILE A 179 7.25 -6.70 -6.36
C ILE A 179 8.61 -7.26 -6.83
N GLU A 180 9.19 -8.19 -6.07
CA GLU A 180 10.52 -8.75 -6.40
C GLU A 180 10.50 -9.55 -7.72
N ILE A 181 9.44 -10.35 -7.92
CA ILE A 181 9.27 -11.13 -9.16
C ILE A 181 9.18 -10.20 -10.37
N PHE A 182 8.44 -9.10 -10.23
CA PHE A 182 8.30 -8.12 -11.29
C PHE A 182 9.63 -7.42 -11.59
N PHE A 183 10.45 -7.14 -10.57
CA PHE A 183 11.80 -6.59 -10.74
C PHE A 183 12.69 -7.49 -11.58
N TYR A 184 12.83 -8.78 -11.21
CA TYR A 184 13.64 -9.73 -11.97
C TYR A 184 13.15 -9.94 -13.39
N TYR A 185 11.83 -9.94 -13.58
CA TYR A 185 11.25 -10.06 -14.91
C TYR A 185 11.60 -8.85 -15.79
N VAL A 186 11.48 -7.63 -15.28
CA VAL A 186 11.86 -6.41 -16.03
C VAL A 186 13.36 -6.44 -16.37
N LEU A 187 14.22 -6.80 -15.41
CA LEU A 187 15.65 -6.97 -15.67
C LEU A 187 15.93 -8.00 -16.78
N SER A 188 15.25 -9.16 -16.76
CA SER A 188 15.43 -10.21 -17.78
C SER A 188 15.03 -9.83 -19.21
N LYS A 189 14.38 -8.67 -19.39
CA LYS A 189 13.99 -8.14 -20.70
C LYS A 189 14.88 -7.01 -21.20
N LEU A 190 15.71 -6.44 -20.33
CA LEU A 190 16.65 -5.37 -20.66
C LEU A 190 18.01 -5.92 -21.15
N PHE A 191 18.24 -7.23 -20.96
CA PHE A 191 19.41 -7.98 -21.40
C PHE A 191 18.97 -9.18 -22.26
#